data_AF-B0Y9J8-F1
#
_entry.id   AF-B0Y9J8-F1
#
_cell.length_a   1.000
_cell.length_b   1.000
_cell.length_c   1.000
_cell.angle_alpha   90.00
_cell.angle_beta   90.00
_cell.angle_gamma   90.00
#
_symmetry.space_group_name_H-M   'P 1'
#
loop_
_entity.id
_entity.type
_entity.pdbx_description
1 polymer ?
#
loop_
_entity_poly.entity_id
_entity_poly.type
_entity_poly.pdbx_seq_one_letter_code
_entity_poly.pdbx_strand_id
1 'polypeptide(L)'
;MPIIVVESGWSGSLDRLREDADEWLVGGNGAVQAAVIINWTANRTTRRIRGVVELYTLDKSGMPRLQQREVRDMQIFPVPPGIQPGNQTITLTRRMIFGQSARPGADPGDILPLGIDRLRTIAQFGMATMGYSAA
;
A
#
# COMPACT_ATOMS: atom_id res chain seq x y z
N MET A 1 -12.34 1.53 15.37
CA MET A 1 -11.11 1.20 14.60
C MET A 1 -11.19 1.82 13.22
N PRO A 2 -10.06 2.14 12.58
CA PRO A 2 -10.04 2.53 11.17
C PRO A 2 -10.48 1.36 10.29
N ILE A 3 -11.07 1.66 9.13
CA ILE A 3 -11.43 0.66 8.12
C ILE A 3 -10.21 0.29 7.27
N ILE A 4 -9.36 1.27 6.99
CA ILE A 4 -8.12 1.09 6.24
C ILE A 4 -6.97 1.62 7.08
N VAL A 5 -5.91 0.83 7.20
CA VAL A 5 -4.66 1.25 7.84
C VAL A 5 -3.59 1.44 6.77
N VAL A 6 -2.76 2.47 6.93
CA VAL A 6 -1.59 2.70 6.08
C VAL A 6 -0.38 2.80 6.99
N GLU A 7 0.60 1.94 6.76
CA GLU A 7 1.86 1.93 7.51
C GLU A 7 3.04 2.17 6.58
N SER A 8 4.09 2.81 7.09
CA SER A 8 5.31 3.02 6.32
C SER A 8 6.55 2.82 7.17
N GLY A 9 7.56 2.18 6.58
CA GLY A 9 8.85 1.95 7.24
C GLY A 9 9.98 1.66 6.26
N TRP A 10 11.09 1.18 6.79
CA TRP A 10 12.36 1.00 6.06
C TRP A 10 12.71 -0.48 5.88
N SER A 11 13.72 -0.80 5.07
CA SER A 11 14.10 -2.18 4.71
C SER A 11 14.33 -3.16 5.86
N GLY A 12 14.66 -2.68 7.06
CA GLY A 12 14.79 -3.52 8.26
C GLY A 12 13.47 -3.84 8.96
N SER A 13 12.35 -3.25 8.52
CA SER A 13 11.04 -3.38 9.13
C SER A 13 10.01 -4.03 8.23
N LEU A 14 10.36 -4.53 7.03
CA LEU A 14 9.34 -5.08 6.12
C LEU A 14 8.59 -6.27 6.73
N ASP A 15 9.30 -7.19 7.37
CA ASP A 15 8.65 -8.35 8.02
C ASP A 15 7.81 -7.89 9.21
N ARG A 16 8.29 -6.92 9.99
CA ARG A 16 7.50 -6.31 11.08
C ARG A 16 6.25 -5.59 10.58
N LEU A 17 6.35 -4.81 9.51
CA LEU A 17 5.20 -4.13 8.91
C LEU A 17 4.14 -5.14 8.40
N ARG A 18 4.58 -6.34 7.98
CA ARG A 18 3.65 -7.41 7.62
C ARG A 18 3.02 -8.05 8.83
N GLU A 19 3.80 -8.30 9.88
CA GLU A 19 3.27 -8.74 11.19
C GLU A 19 2.24 -7.72 11.71
N ASP A 20 2.54 -6.42 11.65
CA ASP A 20 1.62 -5.34 12.01
C ASP A 20 0.34 -5.39 11.14
N ALA A 21 0.45 -5.59 9.83
CA ALA A 21 -0.71 -5.75 8.96
C ALA A 21 -1.57 -6.98 9.31
N ASP A 22 -0.94 -8.09 9.71
CA ASP A 22 -1.63 -9.28 10.19
C ASP A 22 -2.38 -8.98 11.50
N GLU A 23 -1.76 -8.28 12.44
CA GLU A 23 -2.39 -7.83 13.69
C GLU A 23 -3.57 -6.90 13.42
N TRP A 24 -3.44 -5.94 12.50
CA TRP A 24 -4.55 -5.05 12.14
C TRP A 24 -5.72 -5.81 11.54
N LEU A 25 -5.46 -6.74 10.61
CA LEU A 25 -6.50 -7.45 9.88
C LEU A 25 -7.18 -8.52 10.75
N VAL A 26 -6.40 -9.34 11.44
CA VAL A 26 -6.92 -10.43 12.30
C VAL A 26 -7.39 -9.88 13.64
N GLY A 27 -6.53 -9.13 14.34
CA GLY A 27 -6.85 -8.53 15.64
C GLY A 27 -7.94 -7.46 15.56
N GLY A 28 -8.09 -6.81 14.40
CA GLY A 28 -9.19 -5.91 14.13
C GLY A 28 -10.57 -6.57 14.00
N ASN A 29 -10.64 -7.90 13.98
CA ASN A 29 -11.87 -8.70 14.00
C ASN A 29 -12.95 -8.19 13.01
N GLY A 30 -12.53 -7.90 11.77
CA GLY A 30 -13.40 -7.39 10.71
C GLY A 30 -13.64 -5.88 10.71
N ALA A 31 -13.13 -5.12 11.69
CA ALA A 31 -13.19 -3.66 11.67
C ALA A 31 -12.21 -3.05 10.65
N VAL A 32 -11.02 -3.63 10.51
CA VAL A 32 -10.05 -3.30 9.46
C VAL A 32 -10.30 -4.20 8.26
N GLN A 33 -10.51 -3.60 7.09
CA GLN A 33 -10.80 -4.30 5.84
C GLN A 33 -9.58 -4.41 4.93
N ALA A 34 -8.62 -3.48 5.07
CA ALA A 34 -7.39 -3.45 4.28
C ALA A 34 -6.25 -2.79 5.06
N ALA A 35 -5.04 -3.31 4.84
CA ALA A 35 -3.79 -2.72 5.32
C ALA A 35 -2.88 -2.42 4.13
N VAL A 36 -2.36 -1.19 4.05
CA VAL A 36 -1.45 -0.73 3.01
C VAL A 36 -0.07 -0.52 3.62
N ILE A 37 0.92 -1.28 3.19
CA ILE A 37 2.30 -1.16 3.66
C ILE A 37 3.13 -0.43 2.62
N ILE A 38 3.82 0.63 3.02
CA ILE A 38 4.79 1.36 2.20
C ILE A 38 6.20 1.09 2.75
N ASN A 39 7.00 0.34 2.01
CA ASN A 39 8.33 -0.03 2.44
C ASN A 39 9.42 0.66 1.60
N TRP A 40 10.38 1.27 2.29
CA TRP A 40 11.51 2.00 1.71
C TRP A 40 12.82 1.24 1.89
N THR A 41 13.46 0.84 0.81
CA THR A 41 14.79 0.21 0.84
C THR A 41 15.86 1.19 0.41
N ALA A 42 16.71 1.61 1.34
CA ALA A 42 17.80 2.55 1.11
C ALA A 42 19.17 1.88 1.20
N ASN A 43 20.02 2.14 0.22
CA ASN A 43 21.46 1.94 0.33
C ASN A 43 22.07 3.24 0.86
N ARG A 44 22.53 3.21 2.11
CA ARG A 44 23.10 4.38 2.80
C ARG A 44 24.45 4.81 2.22
N THR A 45 25.21 3.88 1.64
CA THR A 45 26.53 4.15 1.03
C THR A 45 26.38 4.89 -0.29
N THR A 46 25.51 4.40 -1.18
CA THR A 46 25.31 5.00 -2.50
C THR A 46 24.25 6.10 -2.51
N ARG A 47 23.55 6.31 -1.38
CA ARG A 47 22.40 7.22 -1.27
C ARG A 47 21.32 6.92 -2.31
N ARG A 48 21.12 5.64 -2.59
CA ARG A 48 20.09 5.13 -3.52
C ARG A 48 18.92 4.56 -2.75
N ILE A 49 17.69 4.83 -3.18
CA ILE A 49 16.48 4.36 -2.50
C ILE A 49 15.42 3.88 -3.48
N ARG A 50 14.74 2.80 -3.11
CA ARG A 50 13.51 2.36 -3.75
C ARG A 50 12.36 2.30 -2.75
N GLY A 51 11.14 2.53 -3.22
CA GLY A 51 9.91 2.42 -2.45
C GLY A 51 8.92 1.51 -3.14
N VAL A 52 8.26 0.65 -2.39
CA VAL A 52 7.18 -0.23 -2.87
C VAL A 52 5.97 -0.11 -1.96
N VAL A 53 4.79 -0.37 -2.52
CA VAL A 53 3.55 -0.51 -1.75
C VAL A 53 3.01 -1.93 -1.83
N GLU A 54 2.46 -2.43 -0.74
CA GLU A 54 1.79 -3.73 -0.63
C GLU A 54 0.38 -3.50 -0.08
N LEU A 55 -0.62 -4.16 -0.68
CA LEU A 55 -1.98 -4.20 -0.16
C LEU A 55 -2.24 -5.57 0.44
N TYR A 56 -2.66 -5.59 1.71
CA TYR A 56 -3.08 -6.77 2.44
C TYR A 56 -4.57 -6.71 2.78
N THR A 57 -5.23 -7.85 2.68
CA THR A 57 -6.67 -8.02 2.99
C THR A 57 -6.89 -9.40 3.59
N LEU A 58 -8.01 -9.63 4.27
CA LEU A 58 -8.39 -10.99 4.64
C LEU A 58 -8.91 -11.79 3.44
N ASP A 59 -8.54 -13.06 3.36
CA ASP A 59 -9.15 -14.00 2.43
C ASP A 59 -10.48 -14.57 2.97
N LYS A 60 -11.06 -15.54 2.26
CA LYS A 60 -12.34 -16.16 2.66
C LYS A 60 -12.26 -16.97 3.95
N SER A 61 -11.06 -17.41 4.35
CA SER A 61 -10.80 -18.12 5.61
C SER A 61 -10.51 -17.18 6.78
N GLY A 62 -10.48 -15.86 6.53
CA GLY A 62 -10.12 -14.88 7.55
C GLY A 62 -8.62 -14.78 7.78
N MET A 63 -7.80 -15.28 6.86
CA MET A 63 -6.34 -15.18 6.93
C MET A 63 -5.84 -13.98 6.13
N PRO A 64 -4.84 -13.24 6.62
CA PRO A 64 -4.20 -12.19 5.84
C PRO A 64 -3.63 -12.75 4.53
N ARG A 65 -3.92 -12.05 3.44
CA ARG A 65 -3.31 -12.31 2.14
C ARG A 65 -2.78 -11.03 1.55
N LEU A 66 -1.67 -11.16 0.85
CA LEU A 66 -1.16 -10.14 -0.04
C LEU A 66 -2.05 -10.07 -1.29
N GLN A 67 -2.80 -8.99 -1.43
CA GLN A 67 -3.70 -8.74 -2.55
C GLN A 67 -2.99 -8.11 -3.74
N GLN A 68 -2.05 -7.19 -3.51
CA GLN A 68 -1.28 -6.52 -4.57
C GLN A 68 0.14 -6.24 -4.10
N ARG A 69 1.14 -6.60 -4.91
CA ARG A 69 2.56 -6.32 -4.62
C ARG A 69 3.48 -6.32 -5.82
N GLU A 70 3.14 -7.01 -6.93
CA GLU A 70 4.12 -7.32 -7.99
C GLU A 70 5.07 -6.15 -8.21
N VAL A 71 6.37 -6.39 -8.00
CA VAL A 71 7.35 -5.33 -7.71
C VAL A 71 7.40 -4.30 -8.84
N ARG A 72 7.04 -4.67 -10.07
CA ARG A 72 6.90 -3.73 -11.19
C ARG A 72 5.62 -2.87 -11.12
N ASP A 73 4.54 -3.42 -10.58
CA ASP A 73 3.22 -2.80 -10.60
C ASP A 73 2.99 -1.84 -9.43
N MET A 74 3.64 -2.07 -8.30
CA MET A 74 3.46 -1.28 -7.08
C MET A 74 4.74 -0.56 -6.61
N GLN A 75 5.72 -0.38 -7.51
CA GLN A 75 6.89 0.46 -7.21
C GLN A 75 6.50 1.94 -7.19
N ILE A 76 6.71 2.58 -6.05
CA ILE A 76 6.49 4.02 -5.86
C ILE A 76 7.71 4.81 -6.36
N PHE A 77 8.92 4.31 -6.08
CA PHE A 77 10.14 5.05 -6.36
C PHE A 77 11.31 4.13 -6.72
N PRO A 78 12.09 4.43 -7.77
CA PRO A 78 11.72 5.32 -8.89
C PRO A 78 10.38 4.92 -9.51
N VAL A 79 9.74 5.83 -10.24
CA VAL A 79 8.61 5.46 -11.09
C VAL A 79 9.12 4.49 -12.17
N PRO A 80 8.51 3.30 -12.37
CA PRO A 80 8.96 2.37 -13.39
C PRO A 80 8.88 2.99 -14.79
N PRO A 81 9.87 2.73 -15.68
CA PRO A 81 9.84 3.20 -17.05
C PRO A 81 8.58 2.74 -17.80
N GLY A 82 8.00 3.63 -18.60
CA GLY A 82 6.82 3.32 -19.43
C GLY A 82 5.49 3.39 -18.69
N ILE A 83 5.47 3.61 -17.37
CA ILE A 83 4.24 3.84 -16.62
C ILE A 83 3.80 5.30 -16.80
N GLN A 84 2.60 5.48 -17.35
CA GLN A 84 1.94 6.79 -17.40
C GLN A 84 1.19 7.05 -16.09
N PRO A 85 1.03 8.33 -15.68
CA PRO A 85 0.17 8.69 -14.56
C PRO A 85 -1.24 8.11 -14.71
N GLY A 86 -1.80 7.58 -13.63
CA GLY A 86 -3.12 6.96 -13.56
C GLY A 86 -3.14 5.46 -13.88
N ASN A 87 -2.08 4.91 -14.48
CA ASN A 87 -2.07 3.50 -14.90
C ASN A 87 -1.82 2.50 -13.77
N GLN A 88 -1.38 2.97 -12.59
CA GLN A 88 -1.16 2.12 -11.43
C GLN A 88 -1.92 2.66 -10.23
N THR A 89 -2.70 1.79 -9.61
CA THR A 89 -3.61 2.13 -8.52
C THR A 89 -3.67 0.98 -7.53
N ILE A 90 -3.91 1.31 -6.25
CA ILE A 90 -4.29 0.31 -5.25
C ILE A 90 -5.77 0.03 -5.46
N THR A 91 -6.10 -1.24 -5.71
CA THR A 91 -7.43 -1.71 -6.07
C THR A 91 -8.19 -2.08 -4.81
N LEU A 92 -8.95 -1.14 -4.27
CA LEU A 92 -9.84 -1.35 -3.13
C LEU A 92 -11.26 -1.59 -3.64
N THR A 93 -12.01 -2.45 -2.96
CA THR A 93 -13.45 -2.58 -3.23
C THR A 93 -14.24 -1.58 -2.40
N ARG A 94 -15.48 -1.27 -2.82
CA ARG A 94 -16.40 -0.45 -2.03
C ARG A 94 -16.59 -0.99 -0.62
N ARG A 95 -16.72 -2.31 -0.46
CA ARG A 95 -16.78 -2.95 0.86
C ARG A 95 -15.53 -2.66 1.70
N MET A 96 -14.35 -2.64 1.08
CA MET A 96 -13.10 -2.34 1.81
C MET A 96 -13.01 -0.90 2.31
N ILE A 97 -13.70 0.05 1.67
CA ILE A 97 -13.66 1.46 2.07
C ILE A 97 -14.80 1.81 3.05
N PHE A 98 -15.99 1.27 2.80
CA PHE A 98 -17.20 1.64 3.53
C PHE A 98 -17.71 0.57 4.50
N GLY A 99 -17.08 -0.60 4.56
CA GLY A 99 -17.53 -1.73 5.37
C GLY A 99 -18.97 -2.14 5.02
N GLN A 100 -19.80 -2.32 6.05
CA GLN A 100 -21.24 -2.57 5.88
C GLN A 100 -22.05 -1.30 5.58
N SER A 101 -21.45 -0.12 5.69
CA SER A 101 -22.11 1.17 5.47
C SER A 101 -22.14 1.60 4.00
N ALA A 102 -21.89 0.69 3.06
CA ALA A 102 -22.09 0.95 1.64
C ALA A 102 -23.58 1.31 1.39
N ARG A 103 -23.81 2.33 0.54
CA ARG A 103 -25.17 2.82 0.25
C ARG A 103 -26.09 1.68 -0.22
N PRO A 104 -27.37 1.66 0.18
CA PRO A 104 -28.34 0.71 -0.35
C PRO A 104 -28.33 0.72 -1.89
N GLY A 105 -28.21 -0.46 -2.50
CA GLY A 105 -28.16 -0.64 -3.96
C GLY A 105 -26.77 -0.47 -4.60
N ALA A 106 -25.73 -0.10 -3.85
CA ALA A 106 -24.37 -0.09 -4.37
C ALA A 106 -23.73 -1.49 -4.30
N ASP A 107 -23.01 -1.90 -5.35
CA ASP A 107 -22.32 -3.19 -5.37
C ASP A 107 -21.10 -3.15 -4.42
N PRO A 108 -21.03 -4.03 -3.39
CA PRO A 108 -19.87 -4.12 -2.51
C PRO A 108 -18.55 -4.45 -3.23
N GLY A 109 -18.63 -5.06 -4.41
CA GLY A 109 -17.52 -5.43 -5.28
C GLY A 109 -17.00 -4.32 -6.19
N ASP A 110 -17.68 -3.17 -6.27
CA ASP A 110 -17.23 -2.01 -7.04
C ASP A 110 -15.76 -1.68 -6.73
N ILE A 111 -14.93 -1.58 -7.77
CA ILE A 111 -13.54 -1.16 -7.63
C ILE A 111 -13.48 0.36 -7.47
N LEU A 112 -12.83 0.80 -6.40
CA LEU A 112 -12.51 2.19 -6.09
C LEU A 112 -10.98 2.34 -6.14
N PRO A 113 -10.42 2.73 -7.30
CA PRO A 113 -8.98 2.80 -7.48
C PRO A 113 -8.38 3.96 -6.70
N LEU A 114 -7.37 3.67 -5.87
CA LEU A 114 -6.57 4.69 -5.20
C LEU A 114 -5.29 4.93 -6.00
N GLY A 115 -5.23 6.07 -6.70
CA GLY A 115 -4.08 6.45 -7.50
C GLY A 115 -2.82 6.70 -6.67
N ILE A 116 -1.67 6.21 -7.14
CA ILE A 116 -0.39 6.34 -6.42
C ILE A 116 0.49 7.49 -6.93
N ASP A 117 0.09 8.21 -7.97
CA ASP A 117 0.95 9.25 -8.58
C ASP A 117 1.27 10.39 -7.62
N ARG A 118 0.30 10.80 -6.79
CA ARG A 118 0.57 11.83 -5.78
C ARG A 118 1.57 11.35 -4.74
N LEU A 119 1.51 10.07 -4.35
CA LEU A 119 2.48 9.46 -3.44
C LEU A 119 3.88 9.44 -4.06
N ARG A 120 3.99 9.18 -5.37
CA ARG A 120 5.27 9.24 -6.12
C ARG A 120 5.88 10.62 -6.11
N THR A 121 5.08 11.66 -6.35
CA THR A 121 5.55 13.06 -6.32
C THR A 121 6.04 13.43 -4.91
N ILE A 122 5.28 13.05 -3.87
CA ILE A 122 5.69 13.29 -2.48
C ILE A 122 6.98 12.53 -2.16
N ALA A 123 7.10 11.28 -2.60
CA ALA A 123 8.30 10.47 -2.42
C ALA A 123 9.52 11.08 -3.12
N GLN A 124 9.40 11.49 -4.38
CA GLN A 124 10.49 12.13 -5.12
C GLN A 124 11.02 13.37 -4.39
N PHE A 125 10.12 14.21 -3.88
CA PHE A 125 10.51 15.39 -3.11
C PHE A 125 11.13 15.03 -1.76
N GLY A 126 10.42 14.24 -0.95
CA GLY A 126 10.86 13.89 0.41
C GLY A 126 12.19 13.13 0.42
N MET A 127 12.37 12.17 -0.50
CA MET A 127 13.62 11.41 -0.60
C MET A 127 14.78 12.29 -1.04
N ALA A 128 14.56 13.22 -1.97
CA ALA A 128 15.58 14.19 -2.37
C ALA A 128 15.97 15.12 -1.21
N THR A 129 15.02 15.61 -0.41
CA THR A 129 15.30 16.43 0.78
C THR A 129 16.12 15.66 1.83
N MET A 130 15.97 14.33 1.92
CA MET A 130 16.79 13.47 2.78
C MET A 130 18.15 13.09 2.17
N GLY A 131 18.48 13.60 0.98
CA GLY A 131 19.73 13.35 0.28
C GLY A 131 19.80 11.98 -0.41
N TYR A 132 18.66 11.36 -0.72
CA TYR A 132 18.59 10.14 -1.51
C TYR A 132 18.22 10.42 -2.98
N SER A 133 18.70 9.56 -3.87
CA SER A 133 18.30 9.49 -5.27
C SER A 133 17.66 8.14 -5.58
N ALA A 134 16.85 8.05 -6.63
CA ALA A 134 16.11 6.84 -6.97
C ALA A 134 17.05 5.71 -7.34
N ALA A 135 16.91 4.52 -6.74
CA ALA A 135 17.82 3.38 -6.91
C ALA A 135 17.90 2.84 -8.33
#